data_AF-A0A1Z9K3R1-F1
#
_entry.id   AF-A0A1Z9K3R1-F1
#
_cell.length_a   1.000
_cell.length_b   1.000
_cell.length_c   1.000
_cell.angle_alpha   90.00
_cell.angle_beta   90.00
_cell.angle_gamma   90.00
#
_symmetry.space_group_name_H-M   'P 1'
#
loop_
_entity.id
_entity.type
_entity.pdbx_description
1 polymer ?
#
loop_
_entity_poly.entity_id
_entity_poly.type
_entity_poly.pdbx_seq_one_letter_code
_entity_poly.pdbx_strand_id
1 'polypeptide(L)' 'MKHHTFEDGLKYKPDYKWPEPGTEKQCPKCKNDLELCEDSPSYYGKPWWCYKCQWQFSEEDFDEIKANKKSK' A
#
# COMPACT_ATOMS: atom_id res chain seq x y z
N MET A 1 29.86 13.65 11.60
CA MET A 1 28.49 13.10 11.76
C MET A 1 28.03 12.59 10.40
N LYS A 2 27.68 11.31 10.27
CA LYS A 2 27.20 10.73 9.00
C LYS A 2 25.70 10.97 8.89
N HIS A 3 25.30 12.02 8.21
CA HIS A 3 23.91 12.18 7.81
C HIS A 3 23.70 11.29 6.58
N HIS A 4 22.96 10.18 6.73
CA HIS A 4 22.42 9.42 5.61
C HIS A 4 21.36 10.31 4.95
N THR A 5 21.78 11.22 4.07
CA THR A 5 20.85 11.93 3.20
C THR A 5 20.36 10.95 2.14
N PHE A 6 19.08 10.64 2.26
CA PHE A 6 18.30 9.79 1.39
C PHE A 6 18.08 10.50 0.03
N GLU A 7 19.14 10.64 -0.77
CA GLU A 7 19.15 11.43 -2.02
C GLU A 7 18.65 10.66 -3.25
N ASP A 8 18.52 9.34 -3.18
CA ASP A 8 17.75 8.58 -4.15
C ASP A 8 16.34 8.49 -3.60
N GLY A 9 15.42 9.31 -4.11
CA GLY A 9 14.04 9.36 -3.65
C GLY A 9 13.52 7.93 -3.58
N LEU A 10 13.44 7.40 -2.36
CA LEU A 10 13.29 5.97 -2.09
C LEU A 10 12.00 5.52 -2.75
N LYS A 11 12.07 5.03 -3.98
CA LYS A 11 11.05 4.17 -4.55
C LYS A 11 11.08 2.95 -3.65
N TYR A 12 10.22 2.97 -2.63
CA TYR A 12 9.95 1.84 -1.76
C TYR A 12 9.42 0.77 -2.70
N LYS A 13 10.35 -0.06 -3.19
CA LYS A 13 10.19 -1.12 -4.21
C LYS A 13 10.10 -0.63 -5.66
N PRO A 14 11.24 -0.61 -6.39
CA PRO A 14 11.23 -0.37 -7.84
C PRO A 14 10.49 -1.46 -8.65
N ASP A 15 10.28 -2.63 -8.05
CA ASP A 15 9.58 -3.79 -8.65
C ASP A 15 8.09 -3.88 -8.26
N TYR A 16 7.57 -2.88 -7.54
CA TYR A 16 6.17 -2.93 -7.11
C TYR A 16 5.24 -2.71 -8.30
N LYS A 17 4.42 -3.73 -8.61
CA LYS A 17 3.43 -3.66 -9.67
C LYS A 17 2.25 -2.83 -9.18
N TRP A 18 2.14 -1.60 -9.68
CA TRP A 18 0.93 -0.82 -9.47
C TRP A 18 -0.28 -1.56 -10.06
N PRO A 19 -1.40 -1.66 -9.33
CA PRO A 19 -2.61 -2.26 -9.88
C PRO A 19 -3.09 -1.50 -11.12
N GLU A 20 -3.77 -2.20 -12.02
CA GLU A 20 -4.39 -1.55 -13.17
C GLU A 20 -5.45 -0.53 -12.72
N PRO A 21 -5.54 0.65 -13.36
CA PRO A 21 -6.58 1.62 -13.05
C PRO A 21 -7.96 0.98 -13.23
N GLY A 22 -8.79 1.05 -12.19
CA GLY A 22 -10.07 0.34 -12.13
C GLY A 22 -10.04 -0.98 -11.39
N THR A 23 -8.89 -1.39 -10.84
CA THR A 23 -8.85 -2.50 -9.89
C THR A 23 -9.58 -2.08 -8.61
N GLU A 24 -10.66 -2.78 -8.27
CA GLU A 24 -11.39 -2.58 -7.02
C GLU A 24 -10.83 -3.51 -5.94
N LYS A 25 -10.58 -2.98 -4.74
CA LYS A 25 -10.09 -3.79 -3.61
C LYS A 25 -10.78 -3.37 -2.32
N GLN A 26 -11.06 -4.33 -1.45
CA GLN A 26 -11.76 -4.06 -0.19
C GLN A 26 -10.80 -3.97 0.99
N CYS A 27 -11.04 -3.01 1.87
CA CYS A 27 -10.27 -2.81 3.09
C CYS A 27 -10.33 -4.08 3.97
N PRO A 28 -9.19 -4.64 4.38
CA PRO A 28 -9.17 -5.88 5.15
C PRO A 28 -9.65 -5.67 6.61
N LYS A 29 -9.66 -4.40 7.07
CA LYS A 29 -10.11 -3.98 8.39
C LYS A 29 -11.62 -3.65 8.42
N CYS A 30 -12.08 -2.79 7.52
CA CYS A 30 -13.46 -2.28 7.55
C CYS A 30 -14.36 -2.79 6.42
N LYS A 31 -13.84 -3.60 5.48
CA LYS A 31 -14.54 -4.16 4.32
C LYS A 31 -15.17 -3.12 3.37
N ASN A 32 -14.77 -1.86 3.45
CA ASN A 32 -15.17 -0.82 2.49
C ASN A 32 -14.27 -0.86 1.25
N ASP A 33 -14.77 -0.36 0.13
CA ASP A 33 -13.97 -0.17 -1.08
C ASP A 33 -12.82 0.81 -0.84
N LEU A 34 -11.67 0.41 -1.34
CA LEU A 34 -10.43 1.17 -1.34
C LEU A 34 -10.36 1.95 -2.64
N GLU A 35 -9.92 3.19 -2.50
CA GLU A 35 -9.61 4.03 -3.63
C GLU A 35 -8.21 3.68 -4.13
N LEU A 36 -8.12 3.37 -5.42
CA LEU A 36 -6.85 3.14 -6.07
C LEU A 36 -6.21 4.50 -6.37
N CYS A 37 -5.12 4.79 -5.67
CA CYS A 37 -4.29 5.97 -5.93
C CYS A 37 -3.51 5.83 -7.23
N GLU A 38 -3.14 6.96 -7.81
CA GLU A 38 -2.31 7.04 -9.02
C GLU A 38 -0.92 6.43 -8.79
N ASP A 39 -0.30 5.89 -9.85
CA ASP A 39 1.08 5.38 -9.83
C ASP A 39 2.05 6.53 -9.59
N SER A 40 2.27 6.84 -8.32
CA SER A 40 3.15 7.91 -7.89
C SER A 40 4.11 7.42 -6.82
N PRO A 41 5.41 7.78 -6.93
CA PRO A 41 6.40 7.43 -5.92
C PRO A 41 6.07 8.03 -4.54
N SER A 42 5.20 9.04 -4.47
CA SER A 42 4.72 9.65 -3.22
C SER A 42 3.89 8.71 -2.35
N TYR A 43 3.34 7.64 -2.93
CA TYR A 43 2.55 6.64 -2.20
C TYR A 43 3.39 5.45 -1.71
N TYR A 44 4.70 5.45 -1.95
CA TYR A 44 5.66 4.46 -1.38
C TYR A 44 5.22 2.99 -1.55
N GLY A 45 4.65 2.62 -2.70
CA GLY A 45 4.17 1.25 -2.95
C GLY A 45 2.87 0.88 -2.21
N LYS A 46 2.10 1.88 -1.74
CA LYS A 46 0.78 1.70 -1.14
C LYS A 46 -0.30 2.33 -2.03
N PRO A 47 -0.74 1.61 -3.07
CA PRO A 47 -1.70 2.11 -4.05
C PRO A 47 -3.13 2.18 -3.49
N TRP A 48 -3.42 1.58 -2.33
CA TRP A 48 -4.77 1.44 -1.84
C TRP A 48 -5.06 2.38 -0.68
N TRP A 49 -5.86 3.42 -0.91
CA TRP A 49 -6.32 4.35 0.12
C TRP A 49 -7.69 3.96 0.66
N CYS A 50 -7.83 3.94 1.98
CA CYS A 50 -9.12 3.75 2.63
C CYS A 50 -9.58 5.06 3.27
N TYR A 51 -10.60 5.71 2.72
CA TYR A 51 -11.15 6.94 3.31
C TYR A 51 -11.76 6.72 4.70
N LYS A 52 -12.35 5.54 4.96
CA LYS A 52 -12.91 5.19 6.28
C LYS A 52 -11.85 5.00 7.34
N CYS A 53 -10.79 4.27 7.02
CA CYS A 53 -9.68 4.03 7.94
C CYS A 53 -8.68 5.19 7.96
N GLN A 54 -8.76 6.11 6.98
CA GLN A 54 -7.75 7.14 6.71
C GLN A 54 -6.34 6.52 6.65
N TRP A 55 -6.24 5.40 5.94
CA TRP A 55 -5.06 4.53 5.95
C TRP A 55 -4.72 4.01 4.56
N GLN A 56 -3.42 3.88 4.29
CA GLN A 56 -2.87 3.33 3.05
C GLN A 56 -2.46 1.87 3.23
N PHE A 57 -2.89 1.02 2.31
CA PHE A 57 -2.54 -0.39 2.28
C PHE A 57 -1.65 -0.69 1.06
N SER A 58 -0.59 -1.46 1.30
CA SER A 58 0.18 -2.12 0.24
C SER A 58 -0.30 -3.56 0.09
N GLU A 59 0.07 -4.22 -1.01
CA GLU A 59 -0.20 -5.66 -1.17
C GLU A 59 0.29 -6.51 0.01
N GLU A 60 1.44 -6.17 0.60
CA GLU A 60 1.97 -6.83 1.80
C GLU A 60 1.07 -6.69 3.02
N ASP A 61 0.46 -5.52 3.21
CA ASP A 61 -0.49 -5.28 4.30
C ASP A 61 -1.65 -6.28 4.20
N PHE A 62 -2.15 -6.55 2.98
CA PHE A 62 -3.17 -7.58 2.77
C PHE A 62 -2.65 -8.99 3.00
N ASP A 63 -1.42 -9.28 2.57
CA ASP A 63 -0.82 -10.61 2.75
C ASP A 63 -0.58 -10.91 4.23
N GLU A 64 -0.04 -9.97 4.99
CA GLU A 64 0.14 -10.06 6.44
C GLU A 64 -1.19 -10.26 7.16
N ILE A 65 -2.22 -9.48 6.82
CA ILE A 65 -3.54 -9.64 7.42
C ILE A 65 -4.17 -10.99 7.05
N LYS A 66 -3.94 -11.47 5.82
CA LYS A 66 -4.42 -12.79 5.38
C LYS A 66 -3.68 -13.91 6.11
N ALA A 67 -2.37 -13.78 6.31
CA ALA A 67 -1.55 -14.71 7.09
C ALA A 67 -1.99 -14.75 8.56
N ASN A 68 -2.24 -13.59 9.17
CA ASN A 68 -2.70 -13.49 10.56
C ASN A 68 -4.07 -14.15 10.77
N LYS A 69 -5.01 -14.00 9.82
CA LYS A 69 -6.34 -14.65 9.87
C LYS A 69 -6.29 -16.17 9.77
N LYS A 70 -5.22 -16.77 9.22
CA LYS A 70 -5.09 -18.22 9.03
C LYS A 70 -4.62 -18.96 10.29
N SER A 71 -4.20 -18.24 11.33
CA SER A 71 -3.64 -18.79 12.56
C SER A 71 -4.64 -18.87 13.73
N LYS A 72 -5.94 -18.69 13.49
CA LYS A 72 -6.97 -18.71 14.55
C LYS A 72 -8.04 -19.76 14.30
#